data_AF-A0A7M3M5W9-F1
#
_entry.id   AF-A0A7M3M5W9-F1
#
_cell.length_a   1.000
_cell.length_b   1.000
_cell.length_c   1.000
_cell.angle_alpha   90.00
_cell.angle_beta   90.00
_cell.angle_gamma   90.00
#
_symmetry.space_group_name_H-M   'P 1'
#
loop_
_entity.id
_entity.type
_entity.pdbx_description
1 polymer ?
#
loop_
_entity_poly.entity_id
_entity_poly.type
_entity_poly.pdbx_seq_one_letter_code
_entity_poly.pdbx_strand_id
1 'polypeptide(L)'
;MDIRRIDPRDTAWEEDHARYRVSFWDVPAATAHEYEVLGEVDVDDVLAWASPHAAERGWTYTVYASVGAGDRAGEGPGLIRLAGVLGDPFADA
;
A
#
# COMPACT_ATOMS: atom_id res chain seq x y z
N MET A 1 12.14 4.21 16.31
CA MET A 1 12.24 5.09 15.13
C MET A 1 13.55 5.83 15.25
N ASP A 2 14.50 5.51 14.36
CA ASP A 2 15.80 6.17 14.31
C ASP A 2 15.83 7.05 13.05
N ILE A 3 16.26 8.30 13.20
CA ILE A 3 16.15 9.33 12.15
C ILE A 3 17.54 9.89 11.86
N ARG A 4 17.90 10.01 10.58
CA ARG A 4 19.14 10.66 10.13
C ARG A 4 18.88 11.69 9.03
N ARG A 5 19.75 12.69 8.95
CA ARG A 5 19.76 13.65 7.84
C ARG A 5 20.28 12.96 6.56
N ILE A 6 19.66 13.27 5.44
CA ILE A 6 20.08 12.84 4.09
C ILE A 6 20.35 14.07 3.21
N ASP A 7 21.13 13.88 2.15
CA ASP A 7 21.30 14.85 1.07
C ASP A 7 20.28 14.51 -0.03
N PRO A 8 19.38 15.43 -0.42
CA PRO A 8 18.39 15.13 -1.48
C PRO A 8 19.05 14.80 -2.82
N ARG A 9 20.31 15.17 -3.02
CA ARG A 9 21.08 14.84 -4.25
C ARG A 9 21.51 13.38 -4.33
N ASP A 10 21.30 12.59 -3.27
CA ASP A 10 21.56 11.14 -3.23
C ASP A 10 20.37 10.32 -3.79
N THR A 11 19.29 10.99 -4.20
CA THR A 11 18.11 10.35 -4.80
C THR A 11 18.28 10.18 -6.31
N ALA A 12 18.20 8.94 -6.80
CA ALA A 12 18.34 8.63 -8.23
C ALA A 12 17.04 8.82 -9.03
N TRP A 13 15.88 8.68 -8.38
CA TRP A 13 14.57 8.84 -9.01
C TRP A 13 13.53 9.23 -7.96
N GLU A 14 12.48 9.92 -8.42
CA GLU A 14 11.32 10.33 -7.63
C GLU A 14 10.08 10.20 -8.52
N GLU A 15 8.94 9.92 -7.91
CA GLU A 15 7.66 9.86 -8.60
C GLU A 15 6.67 10.71 -7.79
N ASP A 16 6.27 11.85 -8.36
CA ASP A 16 5.42 12.84 -7.68
C ASP A 16 4.01 12.29 -7.39
N HIS A 17 3.55 11.34 -8.21
CA HIS A 17 2.22 10.78 -8.13
C HIS A 17 2.26 9.25 -8.13
N ALA A 18 2.25 8.67 -6.93
CA ALA A 18 2.13 7.23 -6.76
C ALA A 18 0.70 6.76 -7.08
N ARG A 19 0.57 5.58 -7.70
CA ARG A 19 -0.70 4.84 -7.74
C ARG A 19 -0.82 4.00 -6.49
N TYR A 20 -1.96 4.03 -5.82
CA TYR A 20 -2.15 3.24 -4.60
C TYR A 20 -3.00 2.00 -4.83
N ARG A 21 -2.65 0.93 -4.13
CA ARG A 21 -3.45 -0.28 -3.99
C ARG A 21 -3.82 -0.48 -2.53
N VAL A 22 -5.07 -0.80 -2.28
CA VAL A 22 -5.56 -1.12 -0.92
C VAL A 22 -6.18 -2.50 -0.95
N SER A 23 -5.65 -3.37 -0.10
CA SER A 23 -6.18 -4.71 0.12
C SER A 23 -6.84 -4.73 1.50
N PHE A 24 -8.11 -5.09 1.54
CA PHE A 24 -8.81 -5.38 2.79
C PHE A 24 -8.89 -6.88 3.00
N TRP A 25 -8.72 -7.31 4.25
CA TRP A 25 -8.65 -8.71 4.65
C TRP A 25 -9.77 -9.02 5.62
N ASP A 26 -10.71 -9.85 5.16
CA ASP A 26 -11.68 -10.53 6.01
C ASP A 26 -11.04 -11.83 6.47
N VAL A 27 -10.30 -11.75 7.59
CA VAL A 27 -9.56 -12.90 8.13
C VAL A 27 -10.50 -14.05 8.52
N PRO A 28 -11.63 -13.82 9.23
CA PRO A 28 -12.58 -14.88 9.55
C PRO A 28 -13.17 -15.58 8.31
N ALA A 29 -13.42 -14.84 7.22
CA ALA A 29 -13.95 -15.41 5.98
C ALA A 29 -12.87 -15.95 5.03
N ALA A 30 -11.58 -15.74 5.34
CA ALA A 30 -10.46 -16.04 4.46
C ALA A 30 -10.60 -15.40 3.05
N THR A 31 -11.09 -14.16 2.98
CA THR A 31 -11.30 -13.44 1.73
C THR A 31 -10.61 -12.08 1.69
N ALA A 32 -10.21 -11.66 0.49
CA ALA A 32 -9.58 -10.37 0.24
C ALA A 32 -10.42 -9.52 -0.71
N HIS A 33 -10.40 -8.20 -0.50
CA HIS A 33 -11.01 -7.21 -1.38
C HIS A 33 -9.97 -6.17 -1.78
N GLU A 34 -9.65 -6.11 -3.06
CA GLU A 34 -8.57 -5.28 -3.60
C GLU A 34 -9.11 -4.11 -4.41
N TYR A 35 -8.53 -2.94 -4.18
CA TYR A 35 -8.90 -1.69 -4.83
C TYR A 35 -7.66 -0.98 -5.36
N GLU A 36 -7.75 -0.44 -6.59
CA GLU A 36 -6.81 0.54 -7.11
C GLU A 36 -7.42 1.94 -6.91
N VAL A 37 -6.63 2.86 -6.36
CA VAL A 37 -7.07 4.24 -6.21
C VAL A 37 -6.84 4.98 -7.52
N LEU A 38 -7.93 5.46 -8.12
CA LEU A 38 -7.91 6.15 -9.39
C LEU A 38 -7.87 7.66 -9.15
N GLY A 39 -6.82 8.33 -9.62
CA GLY A 39 -6.64 9.77 -9.51
C GLY A 39 -5.37 10.15 -8.74
N GLU A 40 -5.08 11.45 -8.76
CA GLU A 40 -3.98 12.03 -7.99
C GLU A 40 -4.49 12.29 -6.57
N VAL A 41 -4.11 11.42 -5.63
CA VAL A 41 -4.46 11.54 -4.21
C VAL A 41 -3.20 11.42 -3.36
N ASP A 42 -3.21 12.02 -2.17
CA ASP A 42 -2.13 11.83 -1.20
C ASP A 42 -2.35 10.53 -0.41
N VAL A 43 -1.27 9.97 0.14
CA VAL A 43 -1.33 8.80 1.03
C VAL A 43 -2.20 9.09 2.26
N ASP A 44 -2.20 10.32 2.75
CA ASP A 44 -3.01 10.71 3.90
C ASP A 44 -4.53 10.56 3.63
N ASP A 45 -4.98 10.90 2.43
CA ASP A 45 -6.38 10.72 2.00
C ASP A 45 -6.74 9.24 1.85
N VAL A 46 -5.82 8.44 1.30
CA VAL A 46 -6.00 6.98 1.18
C VAL A 46 -6.14 6.33 2.56
N LEU A 47 -5.32 6.74 3.53
CA LEU A 47 -5.38 6.24 4.90
C LEU A 47 -6.64 6.69 5.63
N ALA A 48 -7.04 7.96 5.43
CA ALA A 48 -8.27 8.52 5.99
C ALA A 48 -9.52 7.78 5.49
N TRP A 49 -9.49 7.25 4.27
CA TRP A 49 -10.54 6.38 3.74
C TRP A 49 -10.42 4.92 4.22
N ALA A 50 -9.23 4.31 4.11
CA ALA A 50 -9.05 2.88 4.35
C ALA A 50 -9.31 2.49 5.81
N SER A 51 -8.86 3.30 6.76
CA SER A 51 -8.99 2.99 8.19
C SER A 51 -10.46 2.84 8.65
N PRO A 52 -11.36 3.83 8.44
CA PRO A 52 -12.76 3.67 8.82
C PRO A 52 -13.46 2.59 7.98
N HIS A 53 -13.14 2.47 6.69
CA HIS A 53 -13.75 1.46 5.81
C HIS A 53 -13.52 0.03 6.33
N ALA A 54 -12.29 -0.27 6.77
CA ALA A 54 -11.94 -1.55 7.36
C ALA A 54 -12.62 -1.75 8.73
N ALA A 55 -12.58 -0.72 9.59
CA ALA A 55 -13.14 -0.78 10.94
C ALA A 55 -14.65 -1.06 10.94
N GLU A 56 -15.41 -0.42 10.04
CA GLU A 56 -16.86 -0.65 9.88
C GLU A 56 -17.23 -2.10 9.56
N ARG A 57 -16.31 -2.84 8.94
CA ARG A 57 -16.52 -4.23 8.49
C ARG A 57 -15.85 -5.26 9.40
N GLY A 58 -15.10 -4.83 10.41
CA GLY A 58 -14.26 -5.71 11.20
C GLY A 58 -13.10 -6.33 10.39
N TRP A 59 -12.71 -5.69 9.29
CA TRP A 59 -11.61 -6.12 8.44
C TRP A 59 -10.29 -5.48 8.88
N THR A 60 -9.19 -6.07 8.43
CA THR A 60 -7.88 -5.39 8.43
C THR A 60 -7.55 -4.91 7.03
N TYR A 61 -6.49 -4.13 6.86
CA TYR A 61 -6.09 -3.65 5.54
C TYR A 61 -4.57 -3.57 5.40
N THR A 62 -4.11 -3.48 4.16
CA THR A 62 -2.75 -3.08 3.78
C THR A 62 -2.81 -2.08 2.63
N VAL A 63 -2.07 -0.97 2.74
CA VAL A 63 -1.94 0.04 1.69
C VAL A 63 -0.57 -0.08 1.04
N TYR A 64 -0.53 -0.06 -0.28
CA TYR A 64 0.66 -0.12 -1.10
C TYR A 64 0.76 1.08 -2.05
N ALA A 65 1.96 1.58 -2.27
CA ALA A 65 2.29 2.32 -3.49
C ALA A 65 2.68 1.28 -4.57
N SER A 66 2.06 1.41 -5.74
CA SER A 66 2.43 0.66 -6.94
C SER A 66 3.54 1.41 -7.65
N VAL A 67 4.68 0.76 -7.81
CA VAL A 67 5.79 1.26 -8.62
C VAL A 67 5.78 0.54 -9.96
N GLY A 68 6.17 1.23 -11.03
CA GLY A 68 6.28 0.64 -12.35
C GLY A 68 7.10 -0.66 -12.32
N ALA A 69 6.79 -1.60 -13.23
CA ALA A 69 7.69 -2.70 -13.49
C ALA A 69 9.04 -2.06 -13.88
N GLY A 70 10.11 -2.31 -13.13
CA GLY A 70 11.44 -1.82 -13.49
C GLY A 70 11.90 -2.41 -14.84
N ASP A 71 13.20 -2.41 -15.10
CA ASP A 71 13.77 -2.91 -16.37
C ASP A 71 13.50 -4.41 -16.67
N ARG A 72 12.77 -5.12 -15.81
CA ARG A 72 12.33 -6.50 -16.02
C ARG A 72 11.03 -6.53 -16.81
N ALA A 73 11.17 -6.48 -18.13
CA ALA A 73 10.07 -6.74 -19.05
C ALA A 73 9.44 -8.12 -18.77
N GLY A 74 8.15 -8.13 -18.39
CA GLY A 74 7.36 -9.34 -18.16
C GLY A 74 6.85 -9.55 -16.73
N GLU A 75 7.32 -8.77 -15.76
CA GLU A 75 6.77 -8.76 -14.40
C GLU A 75 5.72 -7.64 -14.27
N GLY A 76 4.65 -7.89 -13.51
CA GLY A 76 3.65 -6.87 -13.18
C GLY A 76 4.24 -5.72 -12.33
N PRO A 77 3.44 -4.70 -11.98
CA PRO A 77 3.93 -3.61 -11.13
C PRO A 77 4.41 -4.12 -9.77
N GLY A 78 5.47 -3.49 -9.24
CA GLY A 78 5.94 -3.74 -7.89
C GLY A 78 5.07 -3.03 -6.86
N LEU A 79 5.03 -3.53 -5.63
CA LEU A 79 4.29 -2.92 -4.53
C LEU A 79 5.21 -2.59 -3.36
N ILE A 80 5.15 -1.35 -2.88
CA ILE A 80 5.81 -0.88 -1.67
C ILE A 80 4.76 -0.72 -0.58
N ARG A 81 4.89 -1.48 0.51
CA ARG A 81 3.94 -1.42 1.64
C ARG A 81 4.09 -0.11 2.41
N LEU A 82 3.03 0.66 2.52
CA LEU A 82 2.99 1.93 3.26
C LEU A 82 2.42 1.74 4.66
N ALA A 83 1.24 1.12 4.78
CA ALA A 83 0.52 0.98 6.05
C ALA A 83 -0.25 -0.34 6.17
N GLY A 84 -0.74 -0.62 7.37
CA GLY A 84 -1.56 -1.80 7.65
C GLY A 84 -0.78 -3.07 7.98
N VAL A 85 -1.41 -4.22 7.80
CA VAL A 85 -0.88 -5.54 8.15
C VAL A 85 0.44 -5.83 7.41
N LEU A 86 1.38 -6.43 8.11
CA LEU A 86 2.68 -6.86 7.59
C LEU A 86 2.65 -8.38 7.38
N GLY A 87 3.12 -8.83 6.22
CA GLY A 87 3.18 -10.26 5.90
C GLY A 87 1.84 -10.83 5.44
N ASP A 88 1.68 -12.15 5.56
CA ASP A 88 0.46 -12.85 5.19
C ASP A 88 -0.63 -12.62 6.26
N PRO A 89 -1.74 -11.93 5.93
CA PRO A 89 -2.83 -11.65 6.88
C PRO A 89 -3.59 -12.91 7.32
N PHE A 90 -3.39 -14.05 6.65
CA PHE A 90 -4.03 -15.33 6.97
C PHE A 90 -3.10 -16.33 7.65
N ALA A 91 -1.86 -15.94 7.99
CA ALA A 91 -0.86 -16.88 8.52
C ALA A 91 -1.28 -17.58 9.83
N ASP A 92 -2.12 -16.92 10.65
CA ASP A 92 -2.61 -17.41 11.94
C ASP A 92 -4.13 -17.73 11.92
N ALA A 93 -4.76 -17.76 10.74
CA ALA A 93 -6.22 -17.93 10.57
C ALA A 93 -6.67 -19.41 10.55
#